data_AF-T1B2Y9-F1
#
_entry.id   AF-T1B2Y9-F1
#
_cell.length_a   1.000
_cell.length_b   1.000
_cell.length_c   1.000
_cell.angle_alpha   90.00
_cell.angle_beta   90.00
_cell.angle_gamma   90.00
#
_symmetry.space_group_name_H-M   'P 1'
#
loop_
_entity.id
_entity.type
_entity.pdbx_description
1 polymer ?
#
loop_
_entity_poly.entity_id
_entity_poly.type
_entity_poly.pdbx_seq_one_letter_code
_entity_poly.pdbx_strand_id
1 'polypeptide(L)'
;KKIRRQIDDGLEVIDTGLKVAPLFERWHDDILRHQVGLAASSNYKSVADHHIVPTLGNKKVVDLRVTDVDRLLSKKLDGGLSVSTVRRIRSVFAQCLDQGIRWGIVNRNVATLSRAPREARKEGRTLTPDQARQLIEYLEGKRNEALWILMLSTGLRRGEALGL
;
A
#
# COMPACT_ATOMS: atom_id res chain seq x y z
N LYS A 1 -10.93 -0.40 -39.36
CA LYS A 1 -12.40 -0.16 -39.44
C LYS A 1 -13.22 -0.63 -38.21
N LYS A 2 -12.64 -1.30 -37.18
CA LYS A 2 -13.37 -1.71 -35.96
C LYS A 2 -13.43 -0.67 -34.83
N ILE A 3 -12.48 0.28 -34.81
CA ILE A 3 -12.34 1.29 -33.74
C ILE A 3 -13.45 2.37 -33.80
N ARG A 4 -13.90 2.75 -34.99
CA ARG A 4 -14.95 3.78 -35.16
C ARG A 4 -16.34 3.36 -34.69
N ARG A 5 -16.61 2.06 -34.50
CA ARG A 5 -17.93 1.55 -34.13
C ARG A 5 -18.14 1.45 -32.62
N GLN A 6 -17.09 1.63 -31.82
CA GLN A 6 -17.17 1.62 -30.34
C GLN A 6 -17.48 3.01 -29.74
N ILE A 7 -17.34 4.06 -30.55
CA ILE A 7 -17.56 5.45 -30.11
C ILE A 7 -19.06 5.78 -30.02
N ASP A 8 -19.91 5.08 -30.78
CA ASP A 8 -21.37 5.31 -30.78
C ASP A 8 -22.10 4.71 -29.55
N ASP A 9 -21.44 3.83 -28.77
CA ASP A 9 -22.05 3.16 -27.60
C ASP A 9 -21.67 3.80 -26.24
N GLY A 10 -21.00 4.95 -26.24
CA GLY A 10 -20.49 5.57 -25.00
C GLY A 10 -19.41 4.74 -24.29
N LEU A 11 -18.84 3.75 -24.98
CA LEU A 11 -17.75 2.93 -24.48
C LEU A 11 -16.43 3.69 -24.66
N GLU A 12 -15.86 4.15 -23.56
CA GLU A 12 -14.51 4.71 -23.54
C GLU A 12 -13.53 3.72 -24.16
N VAL A 13 -12.71 4.20 -25.10
CA VAL A 13 -11.71 3.39 -25.77
C VAL A 13 -10.71 2.89 -24.73
N ILE A 14 -10.74 1.59 -24.45
CA ILE A 14 -9.75 0.93 -23.59
C ILE A 14 -8.36 1.21 -24.19
N ASP A 15 -7.53 1.97 -23.49
CA ASP A 15 -6.13 2.18 -23.89
C ASP A 15 -5.36 0.86 -23.72
N THR A 16 -5.32 0.09 -24.81
CA THR A 16 -4.59 -1.19 -24.89
C THR A 16 -3.07 -1.06 -24.76
N GLY A 17 -2.54 0.17 -24.80
CA GLY A 17 -1.12 0.46 -24.70
C GLY A 17 -0.65 0.80 -23.28
N LEU A 18 -1.57 1.14 -22.36
CA LEU A 18 -1.19 1.67 -21.06
C LEU A 18 -0.38 0.64 -20.25
N LYS A 19 0.76 1.09 -19.72
CA LYS A 19 1.64 0.32 -18.85
C LYS A 19 1.30 0.55 -17.38
N VAL A 20 1.72 -0.38 -16.52
CA VAL A 20 1.44 -0.31 -15.07
C VAL A 20 1.99 0.95 -14.42
N ALA A 21 3.20 1.39 -14.76
CA ALA A 21 3.80 2.57 -14.15
C ALA A 21 3.00 3.86 -14.45
N PRO A 22 2.69 4.18 -15.72
CA PRO A 22 1.81 5.31 -16.05
C PRO A 22 0.41 5.21 -15.43
N LEU A 23 -0.17 4.02 -15.33
CA LEU A 23 -1.46 3.85 -14.63
C LEU A 23 -1.33 4.24 -13.15
N PHE A 24 -0.24 3.84 -12.50
CA PHE A 24 0.01 4.15 -11.10
C PHE A 24 0.24 5.64 -10.87
N GLU A 25 1.04 6.28 -11.72
CA GLU A 25 1.29 7.73 -11.68
C GLU A 25 -0.03 8.50 -11.80
N ARG A 26 -0.83 8.17 -12.81
CA ARG A 26 -2.14 8.77 -13.01
C ARG A 26 -3.05 8.56 -11.80
N TRP A 27 -3.11 7.34 -11.27
CA TRP A 27 -3.91 7.05 -10.07
C TRP A 27 -3.46 7.86 -8.86
N HIS A 28 -2.15 7.96 -8.66
CA HIS A 28 -1.58 8.71 -7.55
C HIS A 28 -1.93 10.20 -7.64
N ASP A 29 -1.74 10.79 -8.83
CA ASP A 29 -1.83 12.23 -9.04
C ASP A 29 -3.27 12.73 -9.19
N ASP A 30 -4.13 11.98 -9.87
CA ASP A 30 -5.51 12.42 -10.12
C ASP A 30 -6.44 12.11 -8.93
N ILE A 31 -6.16 11.04 -8.18
CA ILE A 31 -7.10 10.50 -7.18
C ILE A 31 -6.48 10.39 -5.79
N LEU A 32 -5.41 9.59 -5.64
CA LEU A 32 -4.98 9.13 -4.33
C LEU A 32 -4.53 10.28 -3.42
N ARG A 33 -3.73 11.22 -3.95
CA ARG A 33 -3.23 12.37 -3.19
C ARG A 33 -4.32 13.31 -2.65
N HIS A 34 -5.52 13.24 -3.23
CA HIS A 34 -6.68 14.04 -2.80
C HIS A 34 -7.58 13.28 -1.80
N GLN A 35 -7.43 11.96 -1.68
CA GLN A 35 -8.26 11.11 -0.81
C GLN A 35 -7.59 10.78 0.54
N VAL A 36 -6.26 10.82 0.61
CA VAL A 36 -5.52 10.49 1.82
C VAL A 36 -4.55 11.61 2.20
N GLY A 37 -4.20 11.69 3.49
CA GLY A 37 -3.19 12.65 3.95
C GLY A 37 -1.81 12.43 3.32
N LEU A 38 -0.98 13.47 3.30
CA LEU A 38 0.32 13.50 2.63
C LEU A 38 1.22 12.30 2.97
N ALA A 39 1.34 11.97 4.26
CA ALA A 39 2.16 10.84 4.71
C ALA A 39 1.63 9.48 4.18
N ALA A 40 0.31 9.32 4.10
CA ALA A 40 -0.28 8.13 3.50
C ALA A 40 0.03 8.10 2.01
N SER A 41 -0.24 9.17 1.27
CA SER A 41 0.05 9.26 -0.18
C SER A 41 1.50 8.89 -0.49
N SER A 42 2.46 9.48 0.23
CA SER A 42 3.89 9.17 0.08
C SER A 42 4.21 7.71 0.36
N ASN A 43 3.55 7.09 1.34
CA ASN A 43 3.74 5.66 1.61
C ASN A 43 3.19 4.77 0.48
N TYR A 44 2.04 5.11 -0.11
CA TYR A 44 1.52 4.37 -1.26
C TYR A 44 2.46 4.48 -2.45
N LYS A 45 2.94 5.69 -2.75
CA LYS A 45 3.92 5.94 -3.82
C LYS A 45 5.21 5.15 -3.59
N SER A 46 5.76 5.20 -2.39
CA SER A 46 6.95 4.45 -2.01
C SER A 46 6.78 2.93 -2.21
N VAL A 47 5.63 2.37 -1.81
CA VAL A 47 5.34 0.94 -2.04
C VAL A 47 5.36 0.61 -3.53
N ALA A 48 4.81 1.46 -4.39
CA ALA A 48 4.81 1.20 -5.81
C ALA A 48 6.19 1.36 -6.44
N ASP A 49 6.89 2.46 -6.16
CA ASP A 49 8.19 2.79 -6.74
C ASP A 49 9.27 1.75 -6.38
N HIS A 50 9.24 1.21 -5.16
CA HIS A 50 10.23 0.23 -4.71
C HIS A 50 9.89 -1.23 -5.02
N HIS A 51 8.61 -1.54 -5.27
CA HIS A 51 8.16 -2.93 -5.33
C HIS A 51 7.38 -3.29 -6.59
N ILE A 52 6.44 -2.45 -7.01
CA ILE A 52 5.54 -2.74 -8.14
C ILE A 52 6.19 -2.30 -9.45
N VAL A 53 6.54 -1.02 -9.56
CA VAL A 53 7.09 -0.40 -10.79
C VAL A 53 8.36 -1.11 -11.28
N PRO A 54 9.35 -1.47 -10.44
CA PRO A 54 10.57 -2.14 -10.92
C PRO A 54 10.31 -3.53 -11.51
N THR A 55 9.19 -4.17 -11.16
CA THR A 55 8.89 -5.55 -11.58
C THR A 55 7.86 -5.58 -12.72
N LEU A 56 6.82 -4.75 -12.61
CA LEU A 56 5.66 -4.80 -13.50
C LEU A 56 5.44 -3.48 -14.26
N GLY A 57 6.16 -2.41 -13.92
CA GLY A 57 5.92 -1.05 -14.43
C GLY A 57 5.93 -0.94 -15.96
N ASN A 58 6.77 -1.73 -16.63
CA ASN A 58 6.88 -1.76 -18.09
C ASN A 58 5.87 -2.67 -18.78
N LYS A 59 5.15 -3.50 -18.04
CA LYS A 59 4.15 -4.42 -18.59
C LYS A 59 2.87 -3.66 -18.90
N LYS A 60 2.25 -3.97 -20.04
CA LYS A 60 0.93 -3.45 -20.37
C LYS A 60 -0.11 -4.00 -19.41
N VAL A 61 -1.04 -3.15 -18.99
CA VAL A 61 -2.06 -3.53 -18.01
C VAL A 61 -2.99 -4.61 -18.59
N VAL A 62 -3.28 -4.55 -19.89
CA VAL A 62 -4.07 -5.56 -20.61
C VAL A 62 -3.40 -6.94 -20.66
N ASP A 63 -2.07 -7.00 -20.58
CA ASP A 63 -1.29 -8.24 -20.64
C ASP A 63 -1.00 -8.82 -19.25
N LEU A 64 -1.42 -8.15 -18.17
CA LEU A 64 -1.23 -8.63 -16.81
C LEU A 64 -2.01 -9.92 -16.55
N ARG A 65 -1.31 -10.85 -15.91
CA ARG A 65 -1.86 -12.13 -15.46
C ARG A 65 -1.71 -12.24 -13.95
N VAL A 66 -2.56 -13.08 -13.35
CA VAL A 66 -2.47 -13.41 -11.92
C VAL A 66 -1.08 -13.94 -11.56
N THR A 67 -0.47 -14.72 -12.45
CA THR A 67 0.89 -15.26 -12.29
C THR A 67 1.99 -14.20 -12.18
N ASP A 68 1.79 -13.02 -12.79
CA ASP A 68 2.76 -11.92 -12.66
C ASP A 68 2.73 -11.33 -11.25
N VAL A 69 1.52 -11.23 -10.68
CA VAL A 69 1.32 -10.78 -9.30
C VAL A 69 1.88 -11.81 -8.34
N ASP A 70 1.53 -13.08 -8.50
CA ASP A 70 2.05 -14.16 -7.64
C ASP A 70 3.58 -14.18 -7.66
N ARG A 71 4.21 -14.04 -8.83
CA ARG A 71 5.67 -13.98 -8.96
C ARG A 71 6.27 -12.77 -8.25
N LEU A 72 5.64 -11.60 -8.35
CA LEU A 72 6.07 -10.41 -7.60
C LEU A 72 6.01 -10.69 -6.10
N LEU A 73 4.90 -11.21 -5.58
CA LEU A 73 4.72 -11.45 -4.15
C LEU A 73 5.70 -12.52 -3.64
N SER A 74 5.88 -13.63 -4.36
CA SER A 74 6.86 -14.67 -4.03
C SER A 74 8.28 -14.10 -3.97
N LYS A 75 8.71 -13.37 -5.00
CA LYS A 75 10.05 -12.77 -5.02
C LYS A 75 10.29 -11.83 -3.83
N LYS A 76 9.26 -11.12 -3.37
CA LYS A 76 9.36 -10.23 -2.20
C LYS A 76 9.42 -10.98 -0.88
N LEU A 77 8.70 -12.11 -0.75
CA LEU A 77 8.83 -13.01 0.39
C LEU A 77 10.22 -13.66 0.44
N ASP A 78 10.68 -14.19 -0.69
CA ASP A 78 12.00 -14.84 -0.80
C ASP A 78 13.15 -13.85 -0.53
N GLY A 79 12.92 -12.57 -0.84
CA GLY A 79 13.82 -11.46 -0.49
C GLY A 79 13.77 -11.01 0.98
N GLY A 80 13.04 -11.71 1.84
CA GLY A 80 13.01 -11.48 3.29
C GLY A 80 12.01 -10.42 3.78
N LEU A 81 11.11 -9.90 2.92
CA LEU A 81 10.07 -8.99 3.40
C LEU A 81 9.04 -9.73 4.26
N SER A 82 8.53 -9.04 5.28
CA SER A 82 7.45 -9.59 6.11
C SER A 82 6.18 -9.82 5.29
N VAL A 83 5.38 -10.81 5.71
CA VAL A 83 4.07 -11.09 5.11
C VAL A 83 3.18 -9.84 5.11
N SER A 84 3.15 -9.08 6.20
CA SER A 84 2.42 -7.82 6.29
C SER A 84 2.82 -6.81 5.20
N THR A 85 4.11 -6.67 4.91
CA THR A 85 4.62 -5.79 3.84
C THR A 85 4.20 -6.31 2.47
N VAL A 86 4.29 -7.63 2.23
CA VAL A 86 3.87 -8.22 0.94
C VAL A 86 2.36 -8.10 0.72
N ARG A 87 1.55 -8.25 1.78
CA ARG A 87 0.12 -7.95 1.74
C ARG A 87 -0.16 -6.49 1.41
N ARG A 88 0.61 -5.56 1.97
CA ARG A 88 0.52 -4.14 1.63
C ARG A 88 0.83 -3.89 0.16
N ILE A 89 1.88 -4.48 -0.39
CA ILE A 89 2.22 -4.40 -1.82
C ILE A 89 1.02 -4.86 -2.68
N ARG A 90 0.47 -6.05 -2.38
CA ARG A 90 -0.71 -6.57 -3.08
C ARG A 90 -1.91 -5.63 -2.96
N SER A 91 -2.18 -5.09 -1.77
CA SER A 91 -3.32 -4.20 -1.53
C SER A 91 -3.20 -2.90 -2.31
N VAL A 92 -2.02 -2.27 -2.31
CA VAL A 92 -1.77 -1.04 -3.07
C VAL A 92 -1.97 -1.30 -4.56
N PHE A 93 -1.47 -2.43 -5.07
CA PHE A 93 -1.64 -2.76 -6.47
C PHE A 93 -3.10 -3.05 -6.83
N ALA A 94 -3.83 -3.76 -5.96
CA ALA A 94 -5.25 -4.02 -6.14
C ALA A 94 -6.06 -2.72 -6.23
N GLN A 95 -5.83 -1.75 -5.34
CA GLN A 95 -6.54 -0.47 -5.39
C GLN A 95 -6.26 0.31 -6.68
N CYS A 96 -5.01 0.29 -7.16
CA CYS A 96 -4.65 0.90 -8.45
C CYS A 96 -5.43 0.25 -9.61
N LEU A 97 -5.48 -1.08 -9.66
CA LEU A 97 -6.23 -1.81 -10.70
C LEU A 97 -7.75 -1.60 -10.57
N ASP A 98 -8.30 -1.51 -9.36
CA ASP A 98 -9.71 -1.17 -9.15
C ASP A 98 -10.05 0.22 -9.69
N GLN A 99 -9.17 1.20 -9.48
CA GLN A 99 -9.36 2.51 -10.09
C GLN A 99 -9.23 2.45 -11.60
N GLY A 100 -8.30 1.65 -12.13
CA GLY A 100 -8.18 1.40 -13.57
C GLY A 100 -9.44 0.77 -14.18
N ILE A 101 -10.17 -0.07 -13.44
CA ILE A 101 -11.48 -0.60 -13.86
C ILE A 101 -12.52 0.51 -13.92
N ARG A 102 -12.56 1.39 -12.90
CA ARG A 102 -13.49 2.53 -12.87
C ARG A 102 -13.27 3.51 -14.03
N TRP A 103 -12.03 3.61 -14.50
CA TRP A 103 -11.66 4.40 -15.69
C TRP A 103 -11.85 3.65 -17.02
N GLY A 104 -12.41 2.44 -17.00
CA GLY A 104 -12.59 1.64 -18.22
C GLY A 104 -11.27 1.20 -18.88
N ILE A 105 -10.12 1.31 -18.22
CA ILE A 105 -8.80 0.97 -18.79
C ILE A 105 -8.47 -0.51 -18.52
N VAL A 106 -8.94 -1.03 -17.39
CA VAL A 106 -8.60 -2.37 -16.90
C VAL A 106 -9.86 -3.22 -16.88
N ASN A 107 -9.81 -4.39 -17.51
CA ASN A 107 -10.98 -5.28 -17.59
C ASN A 107 -11.22 -6.09 -16.31
N ARG A 108 -10.16 -6.37 -15.55
CA ARG A 108 -10.24 -7.18 -14.32
C ARG A 108 -9.10 -6.88 -13.37
N ASN A 109 -9.35 -7.03 -12.08
CA ASN A 109 -8.33 -6.85 -11.07
C ASN A 109 -7.57 -8.18 -10.86
N VAL A 110 -6.42 -8.32 -11.52
CA VAL A 110 -5.60 -9.53 -11.37
C VAL A 110 -4.95 -9.66 -9.99
N ALA A 111 -4.81 -8.54 -9.25
CA ALA A 111 -4.20 -8.55 -7.94
C ALA A 111 -5.15 -9.11 -6.88
N THR A 112 -6.46 -8.84 -6.96
CA THR A 112 -7.46 -9.46 -6.06
C THR A 112 -7.63 -10.96 -6.32
N LEU A 113 -7.42 -11.40 -7.55
CA LEU A 113 -7.43 -12.82 -7.93
C LEU A 113 -6.17 -13.58 -7.49
N SER A 114 -5.06 -12.89 -7.21
CA SER A 114 -3.83 -13.50 -6.70
C SER A 114 -3.98 -14.01 -5.28
N ARG A 115 -3.23 -15.06 -4.91
CA ARG A 115 -3.28 -15.63 -3.57
C ARG A 115 -2.51 -14.73 -2.59
N ALA A 116 -3.22 -14.18 -1.60
CA ALA A 116 -2.57 -13.43 -0.54
C ALA A 116 -1.69 -14.35 0.32
N PRO A 117 -0.48 -13.92 0.73
CA PRO A 117 0.35 -14.72 1.63
C PRO A 117 -0.35 -14.94 2.97
N ARG A 118 -0.17 -16.13 3.55
CA ARG A 118 -0.68 -16.47 4.89
C ARG A 118 0.26 -15.90 5.94
N GLU A 119 -0.31 -15.23 6.93
CA GLU A 119 0.42 -14.70 8.07
C GLU A 119 0.01 -15.50 9.30
N ALA A 120 1.00 -16.10 9.99
CA ALA A 120 0.78 -16.55 11.35
C ALA A 120 0.61 -15.31 12.24
N ARG A 121 -0.40 -15.31 13.11
CA ARG A 121 -0.62 -14.21 14.04
C ARG A 121 0.63 -14.07 14.91
N LYS A 122 1.33 -12.94 14.78
CA LYS A 122 2.40 -12.59 15.72
C LYS A 122 1.75 -11.90 16.92
N GLU A 123 2.09 -12.34 18.12
CA GLU A 123 1.75 -11.57 19.32
C GLU A 123 2.41 -10.19 19.23
N GLY A 124 1.62 -9.15 19.53
CA GLY A 124 2.13 -7.80 19.60
C GLY A 124 3.15 -7.69 20.74
N ARG A 125 4.18 -6.84 20.56
CA ARG A 125 5.06 -6.48 21.66
C ARG A 125 4.38 -5.40 22.49
N THR A 126 3.80 -5.79 23.62
CA THR A 126 3.29 -4.86 24.65
C THR A 126 4.24 -4.87 25.84
N LEU A 127 4.45 -3.72 26.45
CA LEU A 127 5.17 -3.66 27.72
C LEU A 127 4.34 -4.34 28.80
N THR A 128 4.98 -5.19 29.59
CA THR A 128 4.42 -5.64 30.87
C THR A 128 4.44 -4.49 31.88
N PRO A 129 3.63 -4.54 32.95
CA PRO A 129 3.67 -3.53 34.01
C PRO A 129 5.07 -3.32 34.61
N ASP A 130 5.86 -4.38 34.73
CA ASP A 130 7.23 -4.30 35.26
C ASP A 130 8.17 -3.59 34.27
N GLN A 131 8.07 -3.91 32.98
CA GLN A 131 8.84 -3.21 31.94
C GLN A 131 8.43 -1.73 31.81
N ALA A 132 7.16 -1.40 32.03
CA ALA A 132 6.69 -0.02 32.07
C ALA A 132 7.28 0.75 33.26
N ARG A 133 7.35 0.13 34.45
CA ARG A 133 8.01 0.73 35.62
C ARG A 133 9.50 0.96 35.39
N GLN A 134 10.21 -0.03 34.86
CA GLN A 134 11.62 0.10 34.49
C GLN A 134 11.87 1.21 33.46
N LEU A 135 10.95 1.38 32.50
CA LEU A 135 11.02 2.46 31.53
C LEU A 135 10.86 3.84 32.19
N ILE A 136 9.93 3.99 33.14
CA ILE A 136 9.72 5.25 33.88
C ILE A 136 10.96 5.58 34.70
N GLU A 137 11.49 4.63 35.47
CA GLU A 137 12.73 4.81 36.24
C GLU A 137 13.90 5.22 35.34
N TYR A 138 14.04 4.58 34.18
CA TYR A 138 15.09 4.93 33.22
C TYR A 138 14.95 6.34 32.64
N LEU A 139 13.73 6.88 32.58
CA LEU A 139 13.44 8.16 31.95
C LEU A 139 13.61 9.35 32.90
N GLU A 140 13.78 9.13 34.20
CA GLU A 140 13.94 10.18 35.21
C GLU A 140 15.04 11.18 34.82
N GLY A 141 14.68 12.47 34.78
CA GLY A 141 15.57 13.58 34.41
C GLY A 141 15.87 13.70 32.92
N LYS A 142 15.26 12.89 32.05
CA LYS A 142 15.46 12.96 30.59
C LYS A 142 14.46 13.91 29.95
N ARG A 143 14.90 14.56 28.86
CA ARG A 143 14.09 15.52 28.07
C ARG A 143 12.67 15.04 27.75
N ASN A 144 12.48 13.74 27.52
CA ASN A 144 11.21 13.17 27.04
C ASN A 144 10.41 12.45 28.15
N GLU A 145 10.81 12.55 29.42
CA GLU A 145 10.18 11.86 30.55
C GLU A 145 8.66 12.09 30.61
N ALA A 146 8.24 13.36 30.65
CA ALA A 146 6.83 13.73 30.73
C ALA A 146 6.00 13.18 29.57
N LEU A 147 6.55 13.16 28.35
CA LEU A 147 5.87 12.62 27.17
C LEU A 147 5.57 11.13 27.32
N TRP A 148 6.55 10.35 27.78
CA TRP A 148 6.39 8.91 27.98
C TRP A 148 5.44 8.59 29.13
N ILE A 149 5.52 9.30 30.26
CA ILE A 149 4.59 9.14 31.38
C ILE A 149 3.16 9.44 30.94
N LEU A 150 2.96 10.52 30.17
CA LEU A 150 1.65 10.87 29.62
C LEU A 150 1.12 9.75 28.72
N MET A 151 1.92 9.28 27.76
CA MET A 151 1.52 8.22 26.84
C MET A 151 1.20 6.91 27.56
N LEU A 152 1.97 6.53 28.59
CA LEU A 152 1.74 5.31 29.37
C LEU A 152 0.48 5.41 30.24
N SER A 153 0.20 6.57 30.82
CA SER A 153 -0.94 6.78 31.73
C SER A 153 -2.27 6.99 31.00
N THR A 154 -2.24 7.56 29.80
CA THR A 154 -3.46 7.91 29.04
C THR A 154 -3.73 6.99 27.86
N GLY A 155 -2.73 6.22 27.41
CA GLY A 155 -2.82 5.41 26.20
C GLY A 155 -2.83 6.22 24.90
N LEU A 156 -2.51 7.52 24.94
CA LEU A 156 -2.43 8.37 23.76
C LEU A 156 -1.38 7.84 22.77
N ARG A 157 -1.70 7.88 21.48
CA ARG A 157 -0.70 7.63 20.43
C ARG A 157 0.31 8.76 20.44
N ARG A 158 1.54 8.46 20.02
CA ARG A 158 2.64 9.44 19.93
C ARG A 158 2.23 10.74 19.21
N GLY A 159 1.45 10.63 18.12
CA GLY A 159 0.99 11.80 17.37
C GLY A 159 -0.05 12.65 18.11
N GLU A 160 -0.87 12.02 18.95
CA GLU A 160 -1.86 12.71 19.78
C GLU A 160 -1.13 13.43 20.94
N ALA A 161 -0.19 12.75 21.61
CA ALA A 161 0.57 13.32 22.71
C ALA A 161 1.50 14.48 22.30
N LEU A 162 2.05 14.45 21.08
CA LEU A 162 2.86 15.54 20.52
C LEU A 162 2.02 16.70 19.95
N GLY A 163 0.70 16.53 19.84
CA GLY A 163 -0.23 17.54 19.36
C GLY A 163 -0.91 18.35 20.46
N LEU A 164 -0.60 18.08 21.73
CA LEU A 164 -0.99 18.87 22.90
C LEU A 164 -0.14 20.13 23.02
#